data_AF-A0A921N199-F1
#
_entry.id   AF-A0A921N199-F1
#
_cell.length_a   1.000
_cell.length_b   1.000
_cell.length_c   1.000
_cell.angle_alpha   90.00
_cell.angle_beta   90.00
_cell.angle_gamma   90.00
#
_symmetry.space_group_name_H-M   'P 1'
#
loop_
_entity.id
_entity.type
_entity.pdbx_description
1 polymer ?
#
loop_
_entity_poly.entity_id
_entity_poly.type
_entity_poly.pdbx_seq_one_letter_code
_entity_poly.pdbx_strand_id
1 'polypeptide(L)' 'MIRKNKNIEKTVKKVTDPVEKIGKEVINGIGNVAKETVQGTFNVGKEAIKTGANVGKETINTGKKVGKVVKDTVKKSN' A
#
# COMPACT_ATOMS: atom_id res chain seq x y z
N MET A 1 3.47 17.02 -26.41
CA MET A 1 3.25 15.71 -25.74
C MET A 1 3.98 15.54 -24.41
N ILE A 2 5.22 16.01 -24.24
CA ILE A 2 6.05 15.79 -23.02
C ILE A 2 5.40 16.34 -21.73
N ARG A 3 4.73 17.50 -21.79
CA ARG A 3 4.09 18.15 -20.61
C ARG A 3 2.89 17.37 -20.05
N LYS A 4 2.11 16.68 -20.90
CA LYS A 4 0.94 15.88 -20.48
C LYS A 4 1.38 14.63 -19.70
N ASN A 5 2.35 13.87 -20.20
CA ASN A 5 2.85 12.67 -19.51
C ASN A 5 3.36 12.96 -18.08
N LYS A 6 4.02 14.11 -17.88
CA LYS A 6 4.50 14.54 -16.55
C LYS A 6 3.35 14.82 -15.56
N ASN A 7 2.21 15.32 -16.04
CA ASN A 7 1.02 15.54 -15.21
C ASN A 7 0.28 14.24 -14.88
N ILE A 8 0.27 13.28 -15.80
CA ILE A 8 -0.29 11.94 -15.58
C ILE A 8 0.50 11.21 -14.50
N GLU A 9 1.83 11.19 -14.60
CA GLU A 9 2.69 10.59 -13.57
C GLU A 9 2.50 11.25 -12.21
N LYS A 10 2.41 12.57 -12.14
CA LYS A 10 2.12 13.28 -10.88
C LYS A 10 0.78 12.88 -10.28
N THR A 11 -0.25 12.71 -11.11
CA THR A 11 -1.60 12.35 -10.64
C THR A 11 -1.64 10.92 -10.13
N VAL A 12 -1.02 9.98 -10.87
CA VAL A 12 -0.88 8.59 -10.43
C VAL A 12 -0.12 8.53 -9.10
N LYS A 13 1.04 9.20 -9.01
CA LYS A 13 1.83 9.27 -7.76
C LYS A 13 1.04 9.83 -6.58
N LYS A 14 0.30 10.93 -6.76
CA LYS A 14 -0.56 11.48 -5.70
C LYS A 14 -1.57 10.48 -5.13
N VAL A 15 -2.03 9.52 -5.94
CA VAL A 15 -2.98 8.49 -5.51
C VAL A 15 -2.27 7.25 -4.97
N THR A 16 -1.16 6.84 -5.58
CA THR A 16 -0.44 5.61 -5.19
C THR A 16 0.46 5.80 -3.99
N ASP A 17 1.12 6.95 -3.85
CA ASP A 17 2.11 7.21 -2.80
C ASP A 17 1.49 7.14 -1.38
N PRO A 18 0.31 7.72 -1.11
CA PRO A 18 -0.33 7.58 0.20
C PRO A 18 -0.69 6.12 0.52
N VAL A 19 -1.19 5.38 -0.47
CA VAL A 19 -1.58 3.97 -0.28
C VAL A 19 -0.36 3.10 -0.03
N GLU A 20 0.75 3.35 -0.72
CA GLU A 20 2.00 2.64 -0.49
C GLU A 20 2.61 2.98 0.88
N LYS A 21 2.51 4.25 1.30
CA LYS A 21 2.94 4.69 2.64
C LYS A 21 2.13 4.03 3.74
N ILE A 22 0.79 4.04 3.63
CA ILE A 22 -0.11 3.35 4.58
C ILE A 22 0.21 1.86 4.63
N GLY A 23 0.39 1.21 3.48
CA GLY A 23 0.76 -0.21 3.42
C GLY A 23 2.06 -0.52 4.16
N LYS A 24 3.09 0.33 4.01
CA LYS A 24 4.37 0.19 4.74
C LYS A 24 4.22 0.45 6.24
N GLU A 25 3.46 1.47 6.64
CA GLU A 25 3.20 1.78 8.05
C GLU A 25 2.43 0.65 8.75
N VAL A 26 1.42 0.08 8.10
CA VAL A 26 0.68 -1.10 8.59
C VAL A 26 1.64 -2.27 8.81
N ILE A 27 2.46 -2.62 7.81
CA ILE A 27 3.43 -3.73 7.94
C ILE A 27 4.42 -3.49 9.09
N ASN A 28 4.94 -2.27 9.22
CA ASN A 28 5.90 -1.92 10.26
C ASN A 28 5.27 -1.90 11.65
N GLY A 29 4.07 -1.33 11.79
CA GLY A 29 3.33 -1.30 13.06
C GLY A 29 3.00 -2.70 13.56
N ILE A 30 2.59 -3.60 12.66
CA ILE A 30 2.37 -5.01 13.00
C ILE A 30 3.68 -5.71 13.37
N GLY A 31 4.80 -5.41 12.71
CA GLY A 31 6.11 -5.93 13.08
C GLY A 31 6.48 -5.60 14.54
N ASN A 32 6.18 -4.37 14.99
CA ASN A 32 6.41 -3.94 16.36
C ASN A 32 5.46 -4.62 17.36
N VAL A 33 4.15 -4.62 17.07
CA VAL A 33 3.13 -5.30 17.90
C VAL A 33 3.45 -6.79 18.05
N ALA A 34 3.82 -7.44 16.96
CA ALA A 34 4.23 -8.83 16.96
C ALA A 34 5.46 -9.09 17.83
N LYS A 35 6.44 -8.19 17.80
CA LYS A 35 7.68 -8.34 18.57
C LYS A 35 7.40 -8.28 20.08
N GLU A 36 6.56 -7.33 20.50
CA GLU A 36 6.09 -7.21 21.89
C GLU A 36 5.20 -8.40 22.30
N THR A 37 4.30 -8.82 21.40
CA THR A 37 3.35 -9.90 21.69
C THR A 37 4.03 -11.28 21.69
N VAL A 38 5.01 -11.54 20.83
CA VAL A 38 5.78 -12.80 20.85
C VAL A 38 6.55 -12.96 22.16
N GLN A 39 6.98 -11.86 22.78
CA GLN A 39 7.61 -11.89 24.10
C GLN A 39 6.62 -12.24 25.23
N GLY A 40 5.32 -11.91 25.10
CA GLY A 40 4.31 -12.17 26.14
C GLY A 40 3.35 -13.33 25.87
N THR A 41 3.07 -13.68 24.61
CA THR A 41 2.09 -14.69 24.17
C THR A 41 2.37 -15.12 22.73
N PHE A 42 3.04 -16.27 22.56
CA PHE A 42 3.58 -16.75 21.29
C PHE A 42 2.55 -16.94 20.16
N ASN A 43 1.31 -17.36 20.49
CA ASN A 43 0.28 -17.66 19.49
C ASN A 43 -0.40 -16.40 18.93
N VAL A 44 -0.68 -15.41 19.77
CA VAL A 44 -1.31 -14.13 19.35
C VAL A 44 -0.35 -13.33 18.47
N GLY A 45 0.95 -13.37 18.77
CA GLY A 45 1.97 -12.73 17.94
C GLY A 45 2.01 -13.28 16.51
N LYS A 46 1.91 -14.61 16.32
CA LYS A 46 1.87 -15.23 14.99
C LYS A 46 0.64 -14.83 14.17
N GLU A 47 -0.53 -14.78 14.78
CA GLU A 47 -1.78 -14.40 14.09
C GLU A 47 -1.80 -12.92 13.71
N ALA A 48 -1.31 -12.04 14.60
CA ALA A 48 -1.18 -10.62 14.33
C ALA A 48 -0.25 -10.35 13.12
N ILE A 49 0.92 -11.02 13.06
CA ILE A 49 1.84 -10.93 11.91
C ILE A 49 1.15 -11.35 10.62
N LYS A 50 0.48 -12.51 10.63
CA LYS A 50 -0.11 -13.10 9.43
C LYS A 50 -1.25 -12.23 8.90
N THR A 51 -2.13 -11.76 9.78
CA THR A 51 -3.25 -10.88 9.43
C THR A 51 -2.73 -9.54 8.91
N GLY A 52 -1.82 -8.92 9.64
CA GLY A 52 -1.27 -7.62 9.25
C GLY A 52 -0.45 -7.63 7.96
N ALA A 53 0.34 -8.68 7.74
CA ALA A 53 1.06 -8.87 6.48
C ALA A 53 0.12 -9.05 5.29
N ASN A 54 -1.00 -9.77 5.48
CA ASN A 54 -2.01 -9.93 4.44
C ASN A 54 -2.71 -8.59 4.13
N VAL A 55 -3.13 -7.84 5.15
CA VAL A 55 -3.76 -6.51 4.98
C VAL A 55 -2.81 -5.52 4.31
N GLY A 56 -1.54 -5.48 4.73
CA GLY A 56 -0.52 -4.62 4.11
C GLY A 56 -0.30 -4.94 2.63
N LYS A 57 -0.19 -6.24 2.29
CA LYS A 57 -0.08 -6.69 0.90
C LYS A 57 -1.30 -6.33 0.06
N GLU A 58 -2.50 -6.52 0.60
CA GLU A 58 -3.76 -6.21 -0.10
C GLU A 58 -3.91 -4.71 -0.34
N THR A 59 -3.54 -3.89 0.64
CA THR A 59 -3.54 -2.42 0.54
C THR A 59 -2.61 -1.95 -0.57
N ILE A 60 -1.37 -2.46 -0.62
CA ILE A 60 -0.39 -2.13 -1.67
C ILE A 60 -0.90 -2.58 -3.05
N ASN A 61 -1.47 -3.78 -3.15
CA ASN A 61 -2.02 -4.29 -4.41
C ASN A 61 -3.19 -3.44 -4.90
N THR A 62 -4.06 -3.00 -3.99
CA THR A 62 -5.17 -2.09 -4.30
C THR A 62 -4.65 -0.76 -4.82
N GLY A 63 -3.64 -0.17 -4.16
CA GLY A 63 -2.98 1.05 -4.63
C GLY A 63 -2.45 0.92 -6.07
N LYS A 64 -1.78 -0.20 -6.38
CA LYS A 64 -1.29 -0.48 -7.74
C LYS A 64 -2.42 -0.59 -8.77
N LYS A 65 -3.51 -1.28 -8.45
CA LYS A 65 -4.69 -1.41 -9.33
C LYS A 65 -5.34 -0.04 -9.59
N VAL A 66 -5.57 0.74 -8.54
CA VAL A 66 -6.13 2.10 -8.65
C VAL A 66 -5.21 3.00 -9.49
N GLY A 67 -3.91 2.99 -9.24
CA GLY A 67 -2.94 3.75 -10.03
C GLY A 67 -2.96 3.38 -11.52
N LYS A 68 -3.13 2.09 -11.85
CA LYS A 68 -3.28 1.62 -13.23
C LYS A 68 -4.58 2.14 -13.87
N VAL A 69 -5.71 2.01 -13.19
CA VAL A 69 -7.02 2.52 -13.68
C VAL A 69 -6.96 4.03 -13.92
N VAL A 70 -6.39 4.80 -12.98
CA VAL A 70 -6.21 6.26 -13.15
C VAL A 70 -5.36 6.56 -14.39
N LYS A 71 -4.24 5.84 -14.57
CA LYS A 71 -3.38 6.00 -15.75
C LYS A 71 -4.12 5.70 -17.06
N ASP A 72 -4.91 4.63 -17.09
CA ASP A 72 -5.64 4.19 -18.28
C ASP A 72 -6.80 5.13 -18.62
N THR A 73 -7.57 5.58 -17.61
CA THR A 73 -8.63 6.59 -17.78
C THR A 73 -8.07 7.89 -18.33
N VAL A 74 -7.00 8.42 -17.74
CA VAL A 74 -6.44 9.70 -18.20
C VAL A 74 -5.84 9.59 -19.60
N LYS A 75 -5.32 8.41 -19.99
CA LYS A 75 -4.91 8.15 -21.38
C LYS A 75 -6.07 8.09 -22.36
N LYS A 76 -7.22 7.53 -21.94
CA LYS A 76 -8.41 7.36 -22.79
C LYS A 76 -9.25 8.64 -22.93
N SER A 77 -9.19 9.53 -21.95
CA SER A 77 -9.84 10.84 -21.96
C SER A 77 -9.05 11.93 -22.69
N ASN A 78 -7.97 11.59 -23.40
CA ASN A 78 -7.08 12.51 -24.13
C ASN A 78 -6.83 12.03 -25.55
#